data_AF-A0A7V9F7E7-F1
#
_entry.id   AF-A0A7V9F7E7-F1
#
_cell.length_a   1.000
_cell.length_b   1.000
_cell.length_c   1.000
_cell.angle_alpha   90.00
_cell.angle_beta   90.00
_cell.angle_gamma   90.00
#
_symmetry.space_group_name_H-M   'P 1'
#
loop_
_entity.id
_entity.type
_entity.pdbx_description
1 polymer ?
#
loop_
_entity_poly.entity_id
_entity_poly.type
_entity_poly.pdbx_seq_one_letter_code
_entity_poly.pdbx_strand_id
1 'polypeptide(L)'
;MSFKALGAAFHKKYPNVTVEVKGEQFPVLQQNGLRLISSSDAPDIIRFPTLGNAVKDGLLTNLDPYAKAYGWDAFPATQLDQWRVSRNGKLRGSGPLYGMGTAFSLTGVYYNKEKAAAIGMTKPPSTLPEFEQLLARAKTTGDTAMMTS
;
A
#
# COMPACT_ATOMS: atom_id res chain seq x y z
N MET A 1 -20.20 0.98 8.34
CA MET A 1 -20.08 2.29 9.02
C MET A 1 -19.54 3.30 8.01
N SER A 2 -20.16 4.47 7.85
CA SER A 2 -19.70 5.48 6.87
C SER A 2 -18.57 6.34 7.46
N PHE A 3 -17.75 6.97 6.60
CA PHE A 3 -16.71 7.90 7.06
C PHE A 3 -17.28 9.09 7.84
N LYS A 4 -18.48 9.58 7.47
CA LYS A 4 -19.20 10.61 8.23
C LYS A 4 -19.53 10.16 9.66
N ALA A 5 -19.99 8.91 9.82
CA ALA A 5 -20.26 8.35 11.16
C ALA A 5 -18.96 8.21 11.98
N LEU A 6 -17.85 7.85 11.35
CA LEU A 6 -16.54 7.79 12.02
C LEU A 6 -16.07 9.18 12.48
N GLY A 7 -16.22 10.21 11.64
CA GLY A 7 -15.90 11.60 12.00
C GLY A 7 -16.74 12.11 13.18
N ALA A 8 -18.04 11.83 13.20
CA ALA A 8 -18.92 12.18 14.31
C ALA A 8 -18.53 11.46 15.61
N ALA A 9 -18.18 10.17 15.53
CA ALA A 9 -17.68 9.41 16.68
C ALA A 9 -16.34 9.95 17.20
N PHE A 10 -15.45 10.37 16.29
CA PHE A 10 -14.18 11.00 16.66
C PHE A 10 -14.40 12.32 17.39
N HIS A 11 -15.26 13.20 16.87
CA HIS A 11 -15.61 14.47 17.52
C HIS A 11 -16.23 14.25 18.91
N LYS A 12 -17.10 13.26 19.05
CA LYS A 12 -17.68 12.91 20.37
C LYS A 12 -16.61 12.55 21.40
N LYS A 13 -15.55 11.87 20.98
CA LYS A 13 -14.42 11.49 21.85
C LYS A 13 -13.43 12.64 22.07
N TYR A 14 -13.25 13.49 21.07
CA TYR A 14 -12.32 14.62 21.06
C TYR A 14 -13.06 15.90 20.64
N PRO A 15 -13.79 16.56 21.57
CA PRO A 15 -14.69 17.68 21.25
C PRO A 15 -13.98 18.92 20.69
N ASN A 16 -12.66 19.02 20.89
CA ASN A 16 -11.82 20.09 20.34
C ASN A 16 -11.42 19.86 18.86
N VAL A 17 -11.80 18.73 18.26
CA VAL A 17 -11.49 18.41 16.86
C VAL A 17 -12.78 18.14 16.08
N THR A 18 -12.99 18.91 15.01
CA THR A 18 -14.11 18.70 14.08
C THR A 18 -13.60 18.01 12.83
N VAL A 19 -14.25 16.91 12.43
CA VAL A 19 -13.91 16.16 11.21
C VAL A 19 -15.00 16.39 10.17
N GLU A 20 -14.68 17.15 9.12
CA GLU A 20 -15.56 17.34 7.97
C GLU A 20 -15.22 16.32 6.87
N VAL A 21 -16.17 15.46 6.51
CA VAL A 21 -15.96 14.45 5.47
C VAL A 21 -16.65 14.88 4.17
N LYS A 22 -15.84 15.21 3.17
CA LYS A 22 -16.27 15.44 1.79
C LYS A 22 -16.10 14.15 0.97
N GLY A 23 -17.18 13.68 0.37
CA GLY A 23 -17.18 12.52 -0.49
C GLY A 23 -17.07 12.94 -1.95
N GLU A 24 -16.24 12.22 -2.71
CA GLU A 24 -16.09 12.39 -4.14
C GLU A 24 -16.07 11.01 -4.81
N GLN A 25 -16.55 10.92 -6.05
CA GLN A 25 -16.49 9.67 -6.81
C GLN A 25 -15.03 9.27 -7.04
N PHE A 26 -14.74 7.98 -6.89
CA PHE A 26 -13.37 7.49 -7.01
C PHE A 26 -12.70 7.82 -8.37
N PRO A 27 -13.37 7.72 -9.53
CA PRO A 27 -12.80 8.15 -10.81
C PRO A 27 -12.44 9.64 -10.83
N VAL A 28 -13.26 10.49 -10.19
CA VAL A 28 -13.00 11.94 -10.10
C VAL A 28 -11.77 12.21 -9.22
N LEU A 29 -11.62 11.49 -8.10
CA LEU A 29 -10.42 11.56 -7.27
C LEU A 29 -9.16 11.10 -8.02
N GLN A 30 -9.26 10.08 -8.88
CA GLN A 30 -8.13 9.66 -9.71
C GLN A 30 -7.71 10.74 -10.71
N GLN A 31 -8.67 11.38 -11.37
CA GLN A 31 -8.39 12.40 -12.39
C GLN A 31 -7.92 13.71 -11.79
N ASN A 32 -8.57 14.17 -10.72
CA ASN A 32 -8.39 15.51 -10.17
C ASN A 32 -7.61 15.54 -8.86
N GLY A 33 -7.27 14.38 -8.29
CA GLY A 33 -6.68 14.30 -6.95
C GLY A 33 -5.40 15.12 -6.83
N LEU A 34 -4.51 15.07 -7.82
CA LEU A 34 -3.26 15.83 -7.78
C LEU A 34 -3.54 17.34 -7.75
N ARG A 35 -4.46 17.83 -8.58
CA ARG A 35 -4.91 19.22 -8.57
C ARG A 35 -5.52 19.61 -7.23
N LEU A 36 -6.32 18.73 -6.63
CA LEU A 36 -6.96 18.98 -5.34
C LEU A 36 -5.92 19.18 -4.23
N ILE A 37 -4.90 18.32 -4.14
CA ILE A 37 -3.88 18.43 -3.09
C ILE A 37 -2.84 19.52 -3.34
N SER A 38 -2.72 20.01 -4.58
CA SER A 38 -1.90 21.18 -4.93
C SER A 38 -2.62 22.51 -4.73
N SER A 39 -3.91 22.51 -4.38
CA SER A 39 -4.70 23.73 -4.23
C SER A 39 -4.47 24.40 -2.88
N SER A 40 -4.85 25.68 -2.76
CA SER A 40 -4.88 26.40 -1.47
C SER A 40 -5.82 25.78 -0.46
N ASP A 41 -6.83 25.05 -0.94
CA ASP A 41 -7.92 24.48 -0.15
C ASP A 41 -7.75 22.95 -0.03
N ALA A 42 -6.50 22.48 -0.07
CA ALA A 42 -6.18 21.07 0.03
C ALA A 42 -6.70 20.50 1.37
N PRO A 43 -7.28 19.28 1.36
CA PRO A 43 -7.72 18.62 2.59
C PRO A 43 -6.54 18.16 3.45
N ASP A 44 -6.72 18.15 4.77
CA ASP A 44 -5.70 17.63 5.70
C ASP A 44 -5.44 16.12 5.53
N ILE A 45 -6.50 15.37 5.21
CA ILE A 45 -6.45 13.91 5.01
C ILE A 45 -7.24 13.58 3.75
N ILE A 46 -6.62 12.82 2.84
CA ILE A 46 -7.24 12.39 1.59
C ILE A 46 -7.01 10.90 1.35
N ARG A 47 -8.05 10.21 0.85
CA ARG A 47 -7.88 8.90 0.23
C ARG A 47 -7.27 9.11 -1.15
N PHE A 48 -5.97 8.86 -1.28
CA PHE A 48 -5.23 9.15 -2.50
C PHE A 48 -4.81 7.88 -3.25
N PRO A 49 -5.18 7.72 -4.54
CA PRO A 49 -4.91 6.49 -5.27
C PRO A 49 -3.47 6.38 -5.81
N THR A 50 -2.78 7.49 -6.08
CA THR A 50 -1.52 7.49 -6.87
C THR A 50 -0.42 8.34 -6.23
N LEU A 51 0.34 7.75 -5.30
CA LEU A 51 1.36 8.49 -4.53
C LEU A 51 2.53 9.06 -5.35
N GLY A 52 2.98 8.40 -6.42
CA GLY A 52 4.28 8.67 -7.06
C GLY A 52 4.53 10.13 -7.42
N ASN A 53 3.65 10.73 -8.23
CA ASN A 53 3.77 12.14 -8.62
C ASN A 53 3.63 13.09 -7.42
N ALA A 54 2.69 12.81 -6.52
CA ALA A 54 2.49 13.64 -5.34
C ALA A 54 3.71 13.65 -4.39
N VAL A 55 4.41 12.52 -4.27
CA VAL A 55 5.68 12.43 -3.52
C VAL A 55 6.79 13.19 -4.22
N LYS A 56 6.94 12.98 -5.55
CA LYS A 56 7.94 13.68 -6.36
C LYS A 56 7.79 15.20 -6.27
N ASP A 57 6.54 15.68 -6.27
CA ASP A 57 6.21 17.10 -6.25
C ASP A 57 6.12 17.67 -4.82
N GLY A 58 6.42 16.87 -3.79
CA GLY A 58 6.47 17.32 -2.39
C GLY A 58 5.12 17.62 -1.75
N LEU A 59 4.04 17.08 -2.30
CA LEU A 59 2.66 17.37 -1.90
C LEU A 59 2.15 16.50 -0.74
N LEU A 60 2.92 15.48 -0.34
CA LEU A 60 2.55 14.57 0.75
C LEU A 60 3.52 14.69 1.92
N THR A 61 2.97 14.72 3.14
CA THR A 61 3.74 14.73 4.37
C THR A 61 4.46 13.40 4.59
N ASN A 62 5.73 13.46 4.98
CA ASN A 62 6.46 12.29 5.46
C ASN A 62 5.86 11.81 6.79
N LEU A 63 5.34 10.58 6.81
CA LEU A 63 4.69 9.97 7.96
C LEU A 63 5.63 9.16 8.86
N ASP A 64 6.92 9.00 8.53
CA ASP A 64 7.87 8.26 9.38
C ASP A 64 7.91 8.78 10.84
N PRO A 65 7.89 10.11 11.11
CA PRO A 65 7.83 10.60 12.50
C PRO A 65 6.56 10.17 13.24
N TYR A 66 5.44 10.08 12.54
CA TYR A 66 4.15 9.64 13.09
C TYR A 66 4.11 8.12 13.27
N ALA A 67 4.69 7.36 12.34
CA ALA A 67 4.84 5.90 12.45
C ALA A 67 5.62 5.54 13.73
N LYS A 68 6.71 6.25 14.00
CA LYS A 68 7.48 6.10 15.23
C LYS A 68 6.68 6.50 16.47
N ALA A 69 6.02 7.66 16.44
CA ALA A 69 5.28 8.19 17.60
C ALA A 69 4.07 7.31 17.98
N TYR A 70 3.40 6.71 17.00
CA TYR A 70 2.19 5.91 17.19
C TYR A 70 2.43 4.40 17.09
N GLY A 71 3.69 3.96 16.98
CA GLY A 71 4.07 2.55 16.98
C GLY A 71 3.69 1.76 15.72
N TRP A 72 3.47 2.42 14.59
CA TRP A 72 3.15 1.75 13.32
C TRP A 72 4.31 0.92 12.79
N ASP A 73 5.54 1.19 13.23
CA ASP A 73 6.72 0.39 12.91
C ASP A 73 6.63 -1.05 13.46
N ALA A 74 5.72 -1.32 14.41
CA ALA A 74 5.43 -2.67 14.89
C ALA A 74 4.54 -3.47 13.93
N PHE A 75 3.91 -2.83 12.94
CA PHE A 75 3.11 -3.53 11.94
C PHE A 75 4.04 -4.27 10.96
N PRO A 76 3.61 -5.41 10.39
CA PRO A 76 4.39 -6.10 9.36
C PRO A 76 4.72 -5.14 8.22
N ALA A 77 6.00 -5.07 7.81
CA ALA A 77 6.48 -4.12 6.78
C ALA A 77 5.62 -4.15 5.49
N THR A 78 5.21 -5.36 5.09
CA THR A 78 4.34 -5.59 3.92
C THR A 78 3.03 -4.81 3.94
N GLN A 79 2.52 -4.45 5.12
CA GLN A 79 1.31 -3.64 5.27
C GLN A 79 1.54 -2.17 4.88
N LEU A 80 2.75 -1.65 5.15
CA LEU A 80 3.12 -0.25 4.93
C LEU A 80 3.86 -0.05 3.60
N ASP A 81 4.50 -1.07 3.05
CA ASP A 81 5.32 -0.97 1.84
C ASP A 81 4.57 -0.38 0.64
N GLN A 82 3.28 -0.70 0.48
CA GLN A 82 2.45 -0.13 -0.59
C GLN A 82 2.32 1.41 -0.52
N TRP A 83 2.53 1.98 0.67
CA TRP A 83 2.48 3.40 0.99
C TRP A 83 3.87 4.05 1.17
N ARG A 84 4.95 3.26 1.07
CA ARG A 84 6.33 3.76 1.02
C ARG A 84 6.73 4.04 -0.42
N VAL A 85 7.25 5.24 -0.67
CA VAL A 85 7.72 5.65 -2.00
C VAL A 85 9.06 6.37 -1.89
N SER A 86 9.98 6.05 -2.80
CA SER A 86 11.23 6.80 -2.94
C SER A 86 10.93 8.29 -3.19
N ARG A 87 11.82 9.17 -2.71
CA ARG A 87 11.62 10.64 -2.82
C ARG A 87 11.45 11.15 -4.25
N ASN A 88 11.96 10.41 -5.25
CA ASN A 88 11.78 10.73 -6.67
C ASN A 88 10.44 10.22 -7.26
N GLY A 89 9.57 9.61 -6.44
CA GLY A 89 8.25 9.12 -6.82
C GLY A 89 8.22 7.80 -7.58
N LYS A 90 9.37 7.17 -7.85
CA LYS A 90 9.48 6.06 -8.82
C LYS A 90 9.36 4.66 -8.20
N LEU A 91 9.90 4.43 -7.01
CA LEU A 91 10.02 3.10 -6.42
C LEU A 91 9.07 2.95 -5.23
N ARG A 92 8.05 2.09 -5.38
CA ARG A 92 7.15 1.65 -4.30
C ARG A 92 7.86 0.66 -3.36
N GLY A 93 7.45 0.57 -2.10
CA GLY A 93 8.08 -0.30 -1.11
C GLY A 93 9.44 0.19 -0.62
N SER A 94 9.79 1.46 -0.88
CA SER A 94 11.06 2.04 -0.49
C SER A 94 10.88 3.46 0.03
N GLY A 95 11.84 3.96 0.81
CA GLY A 95 11.82 5.35 1.27
C GLY A 95 10.77 5.65 2.35
N PRO A 96 10.43 6.95 2.51
CA PRO A 96 9.53 7.39 3.57
C PRO A 96 8.10 6.88 3.38
N LEU A 97 7.37 6.78 4.49
CA LEU A 97 5.94 6.47 4.50
C LEU A 97 5.12 7.71 4.12
N TYR A 98 4.19 7.59 3.17
CA TYR A 98 3.33 8.70 2.72
C TYR A 98 1.83 8.42 2.81
N GLY A 99 1.45 7.28 3.39
CA GLY A 99 0.05 6.94 3.59
C GLY A 99 -0.11 5.85 4.64
N MET A 100 -1.34 5.73 5.13
CA MET A 100 -1.74 4.59 5.93
C MET A 100 -3.18 4.22 5.59
N GLY A 101 -3.38 2.97 5.18
CA GLY A 101 -4.68 2.43 4.83
C GLY A 101 -5.35 1.71 6.00
N THR A 102 -6.68 1.62 5.96
CA THR A 102 -7.47 0.75 6.84
C THR A 102 -7.62 -0.68 6.29
N ALA A 103 -7.20 -0.90 5.04
CA ALA A 103 -7.21 -2.19 4.37
C ALA A 103 -5.76 -2.56 4.02
N PHE A 104 -5.32 -3.70 4.54
CA PHE A 104 -4.01 -4.25 4.25
C PHE A 104 -4.18 -5.41 3.27
N SER A 105 -3.50 -5.34 2.13
CA SER A 105 -3.42 -6.43 1.18
C SER A 105 -2.08 -7.13 1.39
N LEU A 106 -2.12 -8.41 1.77
CA LEU A 106 -0.91 -9.23 1.82
C LEU A 106 -0.63 -9.76 0.41
N THR A 107 0.30 -9.11 -0.29
CA THR A 107 0.84 -9.64 -1.54
C THR A 107 1.90 -10.67 -1.22
N GLY A 108 1.71 -11.89 -1.71
CA GLY A 108 2.66 -12.99 -1.55
C GLY A 108 2.52 -14.00 -2.68
N VAL A 109 3.52 -14.85 -2.83
CA VAL A 109 3.45 -15.99 -3.75
C VAL A 109 2.79 -17.16 -3.03
N TYR A 110 1.65 -17.60 -3.55
CA TYR A 110 0.96 -18.79 -3.08
C TYR A 110 1.27 -19.95 -4.03
N TYR A 111 1.52 -21.14 -3.49
CA TYR A 111 1.90 -22.31 -4.28
C TYR A 111 1.15 -23.56 -3.82
N ASN A 112 0.88 -24.47 -4.77
CA ASN A 112 0.39 -25.81 -4.45
C ASN A 112 1.54 -26.66 -3.90
N LYS A 113 1.40 -27.19 -2.69
CA LYS A 113 2.47 -27.93 -1.99
C LYS A 113 2.88 -29.23 -2.71
N GLU A 114 1.94 -29.94 -3.32
CA GLU A 114 2.21 -31.19 -4.04
C GLU A 114 3.01 -30.90 -5.31
N LYS A 115 2.57 -29.91 -6.10
CA LYS A 115 3.28 -29.47 -7.31
C LYS A 115 4.66 -28.88 -6.96
N ALA A 116 4.75 -28.13 -5.87
CA ALA A 116 6.01 -27.61 -5.35
C ALA A 116 6.99 -28.74 -4.98
N ALA A 117 6.52 -29.78 -4.29
CA ALA A 117 7.35 -30.93 -3.97
C ALA A 117 7.81 -31.67 -5.24
N ALA A 118 6.93 -31.80 -6.25
CA ALA A 118 7.24 -32.44 -7.52
C ALA A 118 8.36 -31.73 -8.32
N ILE A 119 8.50 -30.41 -8.16
CA ILE A 119 9.60 -29.62 -8.77
C ILE A 119 10.82 -29.48 -7.84
N GLY A 120 10.83 -30.19 -6.72
CA GLY A 120 11.93 -30.23 -5.75
C GLY A 120 11.97 -29.07 -4.76
N MET A 121 10.86 -28.33 -4.58
CA MET A 121 10.75 -27.26 -3.59
C MET A 121 10.41 -27.84 -2.21
N THR A 122 11.42 -28.03 -1.36
CA THR A 122 11.24 -28.48 0.04
C THR A 122 11.07 -27.33 1.03
N LYS A 123 11.47 -26.11 0.63
CA LYS A 123 11.28 -24.85 1.35
C LYS A 123 10.99 -23.72 0.35
N PRO A 124 10.23 -22.69 0.72
CA PRO A 124 10.04 -21.52 -0.14
C PRO A 124 11.39 -20.87 -0.52
N PRO A 125 11.54 -20.39 -1.76
CA PRO A 125 12.76 -19.69 -2.17
C PRO A 125 12.90 -18.38 -1.39
N SER A 126 14.14 -18.04 -1.08
CA SER A 126 14.51 -16.82 -0.35
C SER A 126 15.07 -15.74 -1.26
N THR A 127 15.42 -16.09 -2.50
CA THR A 127 16.00 -15.18 -3.49
C THR A 127 15.30 -15.28 -4.84
N LEU A 128 15.43 -14.23 -5.66
CA LEU A 128 14.86 -14.22 -7.01
C LEU A 128 15.47 -15.32 -7.91
N PRO A 129 16.79 -15.57 -7.92
CA PRO A 129 17.36 -16.68 -8.71
C PRO A 129 16.84 -18.06 -8.30
N GLU A 130 16.66 -18.32 -6.99
CA GLU A 130 16.04 -19.57 -6.52
C GLU A 130 14.61 -19.71 -7.02
N PHE A 131 13.84 -18.61 -6.98
CA PHE A 131 12.48 -18.59 -7.49
C PHE A 131 12.42 -18.84 -9.00
N GLU A 132 13.29 -18.21 -9.79
CA GLU A 132 13.38 -18.41 -11.24
C GLU A 132 13.74 -19.85 -11.61
N GLN A 133 14.65 -20.49 -10.87
CA GLN A 133 14.99 -21.90 -11.09
C GLN A 133 13.80 -22.82 -10.84
N LEU A 134 12.99 -22.55 -9.80
CA LEU A 134 11.78 -23.31 -9.52
C LEU A 134 10.73 -23.13 -10.62
N LEU A 135 10.56 -21.90 -11.13
CA LEU A 135 9.68 -21.63 -12.27
C LEU A 135 10.14 -22.34 -13.54
N ALA A 136 11.46 -22.42 -13.79
CA ALA A 136 12.02 -23.17 -14.91
C ALA A 136 11.71 -24.66 -14.81
N ARG A 137 11.81 -25.26 -13.62
CA ARG A 137 11.44 -26.67 -13.37
C ARG A 137 9.93 -26.90 -13.52
N ALA A 138 9.10 -25.97 -13.05
CA ALA A 138 7.65 -26.06 -13.22
C ALA A 138 7.24 -26.08 -14.71
N LYS A 139 7.97 -25.35 -15.57
CA LYS A 139 7.70 -25.41 -17.02
C LYS A 139 7.96 -26.79 -17.62
N THR A 140 8.89 -27.58 -17.08
CA THR A 140 9.20 -28.91 -17.63
C THR A 140 8.14 -29.96 -17.28
N THR A 141 7.25 -29.68 -16.33
CA THR A 141 6.13 -30.58 -15.97
C THR A 141 4.88 -30.37 -16.81
N GLY A 142 4.88 -29.37 -17.70
CA GLY A 142 3.71 -28.99 -18.50
C GLY A 142 2.64 -28.20 -17.73
N ASP A 143 2.88 -27.92 -16.44
CA ASP A 143 2.00 -27.10 -15.61
C ASP A 143 2.23 -25.60 -15.83
N THR A 144 1.21 -24.78 -15.51
CA THR A 144 1.37 -23.33 -15.45
C THR A 144 2.31 -22.94 -14.31
N ALA A 145 3.47 -22.40 -14.65
CA ALA A 145 4.51 -22.05 -13.69
C ALA A 145 4.12 -20.90 -12.73
N MET A 146 3.35 -19.92 -13.21
CA MET A 146 2.87 -18.81 -12.40
C MET A 146 1.60 -18.21 -13.03
N MET A 147 0.67 -17.80 -12.18
CA MET A 147 -0.48 -16.98 -12.56
C MET A 147 -0.37 -15.63 -11.85
N THR A 148 -0.62 -14.54 -12.58
CA THR A 148 -0.66 -13.18 -12.04
C THR A 148 -2.09 -12.66 -12.14
N SER A 149 -2.63 -12.11 -11.06
CA SER A 149 -3.94 -11.43 -11.01
C SER A 149 -3.82 -9.94 -11.30
#